data_AF-A0A815K3F8-F1
#
_entry.id   AF-A0A815K3F8-F1
#
_cell.length_a   1.000
_cell.length_b   1.000
_cell.length_c   1.000
_cell.angle_alpha   90.00
_cell.angle_beta   90.00
_cell.angle_gamma   90.00
#
_symmetry.space_group_name_H-M   'P 1'
#
loop_
_entity.id
_entity.type
_entity.pdbx_description
1 polymer ?
#
loop_
_entity_poly.entity_id
_entity_poly.type
_entity_poly.pdbx_seq_one_letter_code
_entity_poly.pdbx_strand_id
1 'polypeptide(L)' 'LRDNENMIKQLKKSKAEFITPAQGVTMAKKINAMKYVECSALHDIGITEVFFQAALIAIADKKKKTGAL' A
#
# COMPACT_ATOMS: atom_id res chain seq x y z
N LEU A 1 9.70 -1.29 -11.19
CA LEU A 1 8.52 -0.93 -12.02
C LEU A 1 8.47 0.56 -12.30
N ARG A 2 8.50 1.40 -11.25
CA ARG A 2 8.44 2.86 -11.39
C ARG A 2 9.68 3.48 -12.04
N ASP A 3 10.84 2.85 -11.88
CA ASP A 3 12.10 3.31 -12.50
C ASP A 3 12.32 2.74 -13.92
N ASN A 4 11.38 1.96 -14.44
CA ASN A 4 11.50 1.40 -15.79
C ASN A 4 11.17 2.48 -16.83
N GLU A 5 12.19 2.98 -17.51
CA GLU A 5 12.06 4.05 -18.51
C GLU A 5 11.07 3.73 -19.64
N ASN A 6 10.99 2.48 -20.08
CA ASN A 6 10.08 2.08 -21.16
C ASN A 6 8.62 2.20 -20.69
N MET A 7 8.34 1.81 -19.45
CA MET A 7 7.00 1.96 -18.87
C MET A 7 6.65 3.43 -18.61
N ILE A 8 7.60 4.24 -18.15
CA ILE A 8 7.40 5.69 -18.00
C ILE A 8 7.03 6.31 -19.36
N LYS A 9 7.76 5.96 -20.43
CA LYS A 9 7.48 6.47 -21.79
C LYS A 9 6.11 6.03 -22.29
N GLN A 10 5.70 4.79 -22.02
CA GLN A 10 4.36 4.30 -22.38
C GLN A 10 3.25 5.05 -21.64
N LEU A 11 3.38 5.24 -20.32
CA LEU A 11 2.39 5.98 -19.53
C LEU A 11 2.26 7.44 -20.01
N LYS A 12 3.38 8.10 -20.32
CA LYS A 12 3.38 9.46 -20.88
C LYS A 12 2.62 9.56 -22.20
N LYS A 13 2.72 8.57 -23.09
CA LYS A 13 1.94 8.53 -24.35
C LYS A 13 0.43 8.47 -24.09
N SER A 14 0.03 7.79 -23.02
CA SER A 14 -1.37 7.68 -22.58
C SER A 14 -1.81 8.80 -21.64
N LYS A 15 -1.00 9.85 -21.46
CA LYS A 15 -1.24 10.96 -20.50
C LYS A 15 -1.48 10.48 -19.06
N ALA A 16 -0.88 9.35 -18.69
CA ALA A 16 -0.96 8.76 -17.36
C ALA A 16 0.40 8.84 -16.65
N GLU A 17 0.38 8.69 -15.34
CA GLU A 17 1.57 8.63 -14.49
C GLU A 17 1.43 7.51 -13.44
N PHE A 18 2.55 7.08 -12.87
CA PHE A 18 2.52 6.14 -11.75
C PHE A 18 1.97 6.83 -10.51
N ILE A 19 1.19 6.09 -9.71
CA ILE A 19 0.79 6.55 -8.38
C ILE A 19 2.03 6.73 -7.51
N THR A 20 2.17 7.91 -6.93
CA THR A 20 3.23 8.23 -5.96
C THR A 20 2.90 7.66 -4.58
N PRO A 21 3.92 7.42 -3.72
CA PRO A 21 3.68 7.01 -2.34
C PRO A 21 2.79 7.99 -1.58
N ALA A 22 2.95 9.29 -1.81
CA ALA A 22 2.14 10.34 -1.17
C ALA A 22 0.66 10.26 -1.57
N GLN A 23 0.36 10.01 -2.85
CA GLN A 23 -1.01 9.77 -3.33
C GLN A 23 -1.60 8.50 -2.69
N GLY A 24 -0.81 7.43 -2.57
CA GLY A 24 -1.22 6.21 -1.89
C GLY A 24 -1.58 6.43 -0.41
N VAL A 25 -0.72 7.15 0.33
CA VAL A 25 -0.99 7.55 1.73
C VAL A 25 -2.24 8.41 1.83
N THR A 26 -2.42 9.36 0.90
CA THR A 26 -3.60 10.23 0.86
C THR A 26 -4.87 9.42 0.63
N MET A 27 -4.84 8.46 -0.29
CA MET A 27 -5.98 7.59 -0.56
C MET A 27 -6.30 6.68 0.63
N ALA A 28 -5.28 6.11 1.29
CA ALA A 28 -5.45 5.31 2.50
C ALA A 28 -6.18 6.10 3.60
N LYS A 29 -5.79 7.37 3.82
CA LYS A 29 -6.51 8.27 4.73
C LYS A 29 -7.95 8.52 4.29
N LYS A 30 -8.16 8.80 3.00
CA LYS A 30 -9.50 9.08 2.44
C LYS A 30 -10.50 7.93 2.67
N ILE A 31 -10.04 6.68 2.64
CA ILE A 31 -10.90 5.50 2.84
C ILE A 31 -10.86 4.96 4.28
N ASN A 32 -10.24 5.69 5.21
CA ASN A 32 -10.03 5.25 6.60
C ASN A 32 -9.31 3.89 6.73
N ALA A 33 -8.36 3.60 5.83
CA ALA A 33 -7.52 2.43 5.95
C ALA A 33 -6.56 2.54 7.14
N MET A 34 -6.33 1.42 7.83
CA MET A 34 -5.46 1.37 9.01
C MET A 34 -3.97 1.62 8.67
N LYS A 35 -3.53 1.18 7.48
CA LYS A 35 -2.14 1.36 7.02
C LYS A 35 -2.05 1.29 5.50
N TYR A 36 -1.09 2.05 4.95
CA TYR A 36 -0.64 1.96 3.57
C TYR A 36 0.70 1.24 3.50
N VAL A 37 0.85 0.29 2.58
CA VAL A 37 2.10 -0.48 2.36
C VAL A 37 2.26 -0.71 0.86
N GLU A 38 3.46 -0.51 0.32
CA GLU A 38 3.80 -0.85 -1.06
C GLU A 38 4.56 -2.18 -1.12
N CYS A 39 4.36 -2.97 -2.17
CA CYS A 39 5.09 -4.21 -2.40
C CYS A 39 5.30 -4.50 -3.88
N SER A 40 6.21 -5.42 -4.20
CA SER A 40 6.41 -5.99 -5.54
C SER A 40 6.57 -7.49 -5.43
N ALA A 41 5.53 -8.24 -5.79
CA ALA A 41 5.56 -9.71 -5.79
C ALA A 41 6.62 -10.27 -6.75
N LEU A 42 6.80 -9.63 -7.91
CA LEU A 42 7.78 -10.05 -8.92
C LEU A 42 9.23 -10.01 -8.40
N HIS A 43 9.56 -9.05 -7.54
CA HIS A 43 10.92 -8.85 -7.02
C HIS A 43 11.05 -9.25 -5.54
N ASP A 44 10.01 -9.85 -4.97
CA ASP A 44 9.91 -10.19 -3.54
C ASP A 44 10.19 -9.00 -2.59
N ILE A 45 9.71 -7.81 -2.93
CA ILE A 45 9.91 -6.59 -2.12
C ILE A 45 8.65 -6.34 -1.30
N GLY A 46 8.79 -6.20 0.03
CA GLY A 46 7.73 -5.75 0.93
C GLY A 46 6.59 -6.76 1.16
N ILE A 47 6.69 -7.98 0.63
CA ILE A 47 5.65 -9.00 0.76
C ILE A 47 5.46 -9.41 2.23
N THR A 48 6.55 -9.72 2.94
CA THR A 48 6.49 -10.03 4.38
C THR A 48 5.91 -8.89 5.19
N GLU A 49 6.29 -7.63 4.90
CA GLU A 49 5.77 -6.43 5.58
C GLU A 49 4.25 -6.34 5.42
N VAL A 50 3.70 -6.55 4.22
CA VAL A 50 2.25 -6.52 3.96
C VAL A 50 1.50 -7.49 4.88
N PHE A 51 1.95 -8.75 4.93
CA PHE A 51 1.28 -9.77 5.75
C PHE A 51 1.50 -9.56 7.24
N PHE A 52 2.69 -9.16 7.66
CA PHE A 52 3.00 -8.90 9.06
C PHE A 52 2.16 -7.74 9.61
N GLN A 53 2.07 -6.63 8.87
CA GLN A 53 1.24 -5.48 9.26
C GLN A 53 -0.25 -5.85 9.32
N ALA A 54 -0.74 -6.63 8.36
CA ALA A 54 -2.13 -7.10 8.37
C ALA A 54 -2.42 -7.96 9.61
N ALA A 55 -1.53 -8.90 9.96
CA ALA A 55 -1.67 -9.74 11.13
C ALA A 55 -1.65 -8.92 12.44
N LEU A 56 -0.71 -7.97 12.57
CA LEU A 56 -0.64 -7.07 13.73
C LEU A 56 -1.92 -6.25 13.89
N ILE A 57 -2.42 -5.67 12.80
CA ILE A 57 -3.66 -4.88 12.81
C ILE A 57 -4.85 -5.76 13.22
N ALA A 58 -4.96 -6.97 12.68
CA ALA A 58 -6.03 -7.90 13.03
C ALA A 58 -6.01 -8.30 14.51
N ILE A 59 -4.83 -8.49 15.10
CA ILE A 59 -4.68 -8.78 16.53
C ILE A 59 -5.02 -7.55 17.39
N ALA A 60 -4.53 -6.38 17.01
CA ALA A 60 -4.77 -5.13 17.74
C ALA A 60 -6.24 -4.69 17.70
N ASP A 61 -6.93 -4.89 16.57
CA ASP A 61 -8.34 -4.54 16.41
C ASP A 61 -9.24 -5.40 17.32
N LYS A 62 -8.91 -6.69 17.48
CA LYS A 62 -9.61 -7.57 18.43
C LYS A 62 -9.54 -7.04 19.86
N LYS A 63 -8.38 -6.53 20.30
CA LYS A 63 -8.21 -5.96 21.64
C LYS A 63 -9.08 -4.72 21.88
N LYS A 64 -9.27 -3.88 20.85
CA LYS A 64 -10.17 -2.70 20.94
C LYS A 64 -11.65 -3.09 21.08
N LYS A 65 -12.07 -4.18 20.46
CA LYS A 65 -13.46 -4.68 20.55
C LYS A 65 -13.76 -5.40 21.86
N THR A 66 -12.77 -6.04 22.48
CA THR A 66 -12.94 -6.75 23.76
C THR A 66 -12.73 -5.90 25.01
N GLY A 67 -12.14 -4.70 24.88
CA GLY A 67 -11.98 -3.72 25.97
C GLY A 67 -13.11 -2.68 26.06
N ALA A 68 -14.17 -2.87 25.27
CA ALA A 68 -15.42 -2.11 25.35
C ALA A 68 -16.51 -2.99 25.98
N LEU A 69 -16.31 -3.36 27.24
CA LEU A 69 -17.28 -3.89 28.19
C LEU A 69 -16.93 -3.34 29.56
#